data_AF-A0A7C9DNB1-F1
#
_entry.id   AF-A0A7C9DNB1-F1
#
_cell.length_a   1.000
_cell.length_b   1.000
_cell.length_c   1.000
_cell.angle_alpha   90.00
_cell.angle_beta   90.00
_cell.angle_gamma   90.00
#
_symmetry.space_group_name_H-M   'P 1'
#
loop_
_entity.id
_entity.type
_entity.pdbx_description
1 polymer ?
#
loop_
_entity_poly.entity_id
_entity_poly.type
_entity_poly.pdbx_seq_one_letter_code
_entity_poly.pdbx_strand_id
1 'polypeptide(L)'
;MALKLQPMTTTVQAPSSFTLPRSRMRRSPHRVYMASTLGITSKEIPNDKKPCMPPRVVHVQKTHSLPPEKIEIFKSLEGWAEQNILVHLKPVEKCWQPQDFLPDPASEGFEEQVKELRERTKEIPDDYFVVLVGDMITEEALPTYQTMLNTLDGVRDETGASLTPWAIWTRAWTAEENRHGDLLNKYLYLSGRVDMKQIEKTIQYLIGSGMDPQTENNPYLGFIYTSFQERATFISHGNTARLAKEHGDLKLAQVCGIIAADEKRHETAYTKIVEKLFEIDPDGTVLALADMM
;
A
#
# COMPACT_ATOMS: atom_id res chain seq x y z
N MET A 1 64.37 2.15 26.58
CA MET A 1 64.64 0.83 25.95
C MET A 1 63.56 0.58 24.92
N ALA A 2 63.90 0.79 23.64
CA ALA A 2 63.01 0.61 22.50
C ALA A 2 63.35 -0.74 21.85
N LEU A 3 62.39 -1.66 21.79
CA LEU A 3 62.53 -2.94 21.11
C LEU A 3 61.90 -2.84 19.72
N LYS A 4 62.77 -2.73 18.71
CA LYS A 4 62.47 -3.00 17.30
C LYS A 4 62.27 -4.50 17.13
N LEU A 5 61.15 -4.91 16.52
CA LEU A 5 60.98 -6.24 15.95
C LEU A 5 60.72 -6.10 14.45
N GLN A 6 61.59 -6.75 13.67
CA GLN A 6 61.53 -6.89 12.21
C GLN A 6 60.65 -8.09 11.81
N PRO A 7 60.20 -8.16 10.54
CA PRO A 7 59.00 -8.88 10.15
C PRO A 7 59.26 -10.37 9.83
N MET A 8 58.27 -11.21 10.16
CA MET A 8 58.19 -12.60 9.70
C MET A 8 57.40 -12.66 8.39
N THR A 9 58.08 -13.00 7.30
CA THR A 9 57.50 -13.34 6.00
C THR A 9 57.05 -14.79 5.99
N THR A 10 55.74 -15.03 5.86
CA THR A 10 55.18 -16.35 5.54
C THR A 10 54.76 -16.40 4.08
N THR A 11 55.50 -17.18 3.30
CA THR A 11 55.19 -17.61 1.94
C THR A 11 54.08 -18.68 1.97
N VAL A 12 52.98 -18.43 1.26
CA VAL A 12 51.97 -19.46 0.95
C VAL A 12 51.93 -19.63 -0.57
N GLN A 13 52.17 -20.87 -1.00
CA GLN A 13 52.23 -21.31 -2.39
C GLN A 13 50.83 -21.35 -3.02
N ALA A 14 50.73 -20.88 -4.27
CA ALA A 14 49.54 -21.01 -5.11
C ALA A 14 49.53 -22.39 -5.82
N PRO A 15 48.39 -23.11 -5.90
CA PRO A 15 48.27 -24.26 -6.77
C PRO A 15 47.88 -23.87 -8.20
N SER A 16 48.46 -24.62 -9.12
CA SER A 16 48.43 -24.54 -10.57
C SER A 16 47.05 -24.63 -11.22
N SER A 17 46.89 -23.85 -12.28
CA SER A 17 45.83 -23.84 -13.29
C SER A 17 45.69 -25.14 -14.07
N PHE A 18 44.47 -25.69 -14.11
CA PHE A 18 44.03 -26.65 -15.13
C PHE A 18 43.15 -25.95 -16.18
N THR A 19 43.61 -25.98 -17.43
CA THR A 19 42.92 -25.48 -18.62
C THR A 19 41.92 -26.50 -19.16
N LEU A 20 40.68 -26.08 -19.41
CA LEU A 20 39.65 -26.86 -20.12
C LEU A 20 39.43 -26.28 -21.54
N PRO A 21 39.08 -27.12 -22.55
CA PRO A 21 39.13 -26.74 -23.95
C PRO A 21 37.93 -25.87 -24.40
N ARG A 22 38.22 -24.95 -25.32
CA ARG A 22 37.23 -24.10 -26.01
C ARG A 22 36.31 -24.95 -26.90
N SER A 23 35.03 -24.98 -26.56
CA SER A 23 33.94 -25.44 -27.43
C SER A 23 33.10 -24.22 -27.86
N ARG A 24 33.03 -23.97 -29.17
CA ARG A 24 32.13 -22.97 -29.78
C ARG A 24 30.69 -23.52 -29.74
N MET A 25 29.78 -22.86 -29.03
CA MET A 25 28.34 -23.05 -29.23
C MET A 25 27.62 -21.73 -29.49
N ARG A 26 26.82 -21.75 -30.56
CA ARG A 26 25.97 -20.68 -31.07
C ARG A 26 24.91 -20.28 -30.05
N ARG A 27 24.65 -18.97 -29.94
CA ARG A 27 23.49 -18.41 -29.22
C ARG A 27 22.19 -18.81 -29.94
N SER A 28 21.24 -19.35 -29.19
CA SER A 28 19.83 -19.54 -29.60
C SER A 28 18.95 -18.80 -28.58
N PRO A 29 17.85 -18.11 -28.99
CA PRO A 29 16.99 -17.39 -28.06
C PRO A 29 16.05 -18.37 -27.35
N HIS A 30 16.03 -18.35 -26.02
CA HIS A 30 15.06 -19.13 -25.25
C HIS A 30 13.68 -18.49 -25.37
N ARG A 31 12.83 -19.09 -26.20
CA ARG A 31 11.39 -18.87 -26.26
C ARG A 31 10.73 -19.99 -25.46
N VAL A 32 10.23 -19.68 -24.26
CA VAL A 32 9.54 -20.67 -23.42
C VAL A 32 8.10 -20.80 -23.93
N TYR A 33 7.78 -21.97 -24.49
CA TYR A 33 6.41 -22.40 -24.77
C TYR A 33 6.00 -23.38 -23.68
N MET A 34 4.91 -23.09 -22.97
CA MET A 34 4.26 -24.05 -22.08
C MET A 34 3.39 -24.99 -22.90
N ALA A 35 3.77 -26.27 -22.96
CA ALA A 35 2.96 -27.33 -23.54
C ALA A 35 1.91 -27.80 -22.51
N SER A 36 0.64 -27.74 -22.93
CA SER A 36 -0.52 -28.27 -22.21
C SER A 36 -0.81 -29.69 -22.68
N THR A 37 -1.03 -30.62 -21.74
CA THR A 37 -2.21 -31.52 -21.62
C THR A 37 -1.87 -32.80 -20.87
N LEU A 38 -2.60 -33.11 -19.79
CA LEU A 38 -3.05 -34.47 -19.47
C LEU A 38 -4.46 -34.38 -18.85
N GLY A 39 -5.37 -35.18 -19.40
CA GLY A 39 -6.81 -35.00 -19.32
C GLY A 39 -7.47 -35.43 -18.02
N ILE A 40 -8.49 -34.66 -17.64
CA ILE A 40 -9.56 -35.08 -16.75
C ILE A 40 -10.85 -34.93 -17.55
N THR A 41 -11.64 -36.00 -17.59
CA THR A 41 -12.92 -36.12 -18.28
C THR A 41 -13.83 -34.91 -18.03
N SER A 42 -14.06 -34.13 -19.08
CA SER A 42 -14.95 -32.98 -19.07
C SER A 42 -16.41 -33.42 -19.09
N LYS A 43 -17.11 -33.26 -17.96
CA LYS A 43 -18.53 -32.87 -18.05
C LYS A 43 -18.52 -31.43 -18.54
N GLU A 44 -19.14 -31.19 -19.70
CA GLU A 44 -19.35 -29.84 -20.23
C GLU A 44 -20.12 -29.01 -19.21
N ILE A 45 -19.44 -28.06 -18.58
CA ILE A 45 -20.07 -26.96 -17.85
C ILE A 45 -20.34 -25.87 -18.90
N PRO A 46 -21.59 -25.39 -19.07
CA PRO A 46 -21.88 -24.32 -20.00
C PRO A 46 -20.99 -23.11 -19.72
N ASN A 47 -20.27 -22.67 -20.75
CA ASN A 47 -19.39 -21.52 -20.73
C ASN A 47 -20.21 -20.22 -20.76
N ASP A 48 -20.96 -19.95 -19.69
CA ASP A 48 -21.51 -18.63 -19.42
C ASP A 48 -20.42 -17.76 -18.77
N LYS A 49 -19.37 -17.42 -19.54
CA LYS A 49 -18.45 -16.34 -19.15
C LYS A 49 -19.22 -15.03 -19.25
N LYS A 50 -19.94 -14.70 -18.18
CA LYS A 50 -20.51 -13.36 -17.98
C LYS A 50 -19.35 -12.37 -18.07
N PRO A 51 -19.34 -11.46 -19.06
CA PRO A 51 -18.37 -10.39 -19.11
C PRO A 51 -18.48 -9.60 -17.79
N CYS A 52 -17.35 -9.29 -17.15
CA CYS A 52 -17.25 -8.53 -15.89
C CYS A 52 -17.43 -9.27 -14.54
N MET A 53 -17.29 -10.60 -14.44
CA MET A 53 -17.18 -11.23 -13.11
C MET A 53 -15.71 -11.40 -12.69
N PRO A 54 -15.21 -10.63 -11.70
CA PRO A 54 -13.88 -10.83 -11.15
C PRO A 54 -13.77 -12.15 -10.38
N PRO A 55 -12.55 -12.60 -10.04
CA PRO A 55 -12.33 -13.78 -9.21
C PRO A 55 -13.14 -13.66 -7.92
N ARG A 56 -14.12 -14.55 -7.71
CA ARG A 56 -14.89 -14.58 -6.47
C ARG A 56 -14.05 -15.19 -5.37
N VAL A 57 -13.86 -14.45 -4.28
CA VAL A 57 -13.43 -15.04 -3.02
C VAL A 57 -14.62 -15.79 -2.43
N VAL A 58 -14.48 -17.11 -2.28
CA VAL A 58 -15.54 -18.02 -1.81
C VAL A 58 -15.37 -18.24 -0.31
N HIS A 59 -15.52 -17.18 0.49
CA HIS A 59 -15.73 -17.33 1.93
C HIS A 59 -17.22 -17.20 2.24
N VAL A 60 -17.68 -17.93 3.26
CA VAL A 60 -19.03 -17.72 3.78
C VAL A 60 -19.06 -16.33 4.39
N GLN A 61 -19.83 -15.41 3.81
CA GLN A 61 -19.91 -14.04 4.30
C GLN A 61 -20.60 -14.01 5.67
N LYS A 62 -19.80 -13.79 6.72
CA LYS A 62 -20.28 -13.46 8.05
C LYS A 62 -20.35 -11.94 8.17
N THR A 63 -21.52 -11.44 8.52
CA THR A 63 -21.79 -10.00 8.67
C THR A 63 -22.37 -9.75 10.06
N HIS A 64 -22.14 -8.54 10.57
CA HIS A 64 -22.66 -8.08 11.87
C HIS A 64 -22.32 -9.03 13.02
N SER A 65 -21.04 -9.38 13.18
CA SER A 65 -20.62 -10.25 14.28
C SER A 65 -20.51 -9.52 15.62
N LEU A 66 -20.57 -8.18 15.62
CA LEU A 66 -20.62 -7.37 16.83
C LEU A 66 -21.98 -7.57 17.53
N PRO A 67 -22.01 -7.94 18.83
CA PRO A 67 -23.24 -7.94 19.60
C PRO A 67 -23.89 -6.54 19.59
N PRO A 68 -25.19 -6.38 19.31
CA PRO A 68 -25.83 -5.08 19.14
C PRO A 68 -25.64 -4.12 20.32
N GLU A 69 -25.58 -4.64 21.55
CA GLU A 69 -25.31 -3.86 22.75
C GLU A 69 -23.94 -3.17 22.75
N LYS A 70 -22.95 -3.70 22.03
CA LYS A 70 -21.62 -3.09 21.92
C LYS A 70 -21.56 -1.90 20.99
N ILE A 71 -22.62 -1.62 20.22
CA ILE A 71 -22.74 -0.37 19.44
C ILE A 71 -22.72 0.85 20.38
N GLU A 72 -23.31 0.73 21.58
CA GLU A 72 -23.34 1.81 22.57
C GLU A 72 -21.93 2.20 23.08
N ILE A 73 -20.95 1.29 22.99
CA ILE A 73 -19.55 1.60 23.30
C ILE A 73 -19.06 2.73 22.39
N PHE A 74 -19.22 2.58 21.08
CA PHE A 74 -18.73 3.57 20.10
C PHE A 74 -19.50 4.89 20.18
N LYS A 75 -20.80 4.85 20.47
CA LYS A 75 -21.58 6.07 20.77
C LYS A 75 -21.06 6.80 22.01
N SER A 76 -20.79 6.07 23.09
CA SER A 76 -20.26 6.66 24.32
C SER A 76 -18.84 7.25 24.16
N LEU A 77 -18.09 6.76 23.16
CA LEU A 77 -16.74 7.22 22.84
C LEU A 77 -16.68 8.41 21.88
N GLU A 78 -17.79 8.96 21.39
CA GLU A 78 -17.77 10.08 20.44
C GLU A 78 -16.98 11.29 20.97
N GLY A 79 -17.28 11.75 22.20
CA GLY A 79 -16.54 12.86 22.80
C GLY A 79 -15.05 12.55 23.03
N TRP A 80 -14.72 11.28 23.28
CA TRP A 80 -13.33 10.83 23.35
C TRP A 80 -12.66 10.88 21.97
N ALA A 81 -13.33 10.39 20.93
CA ALA A 81 -12.81 10.36 19.56
C ALA A 81 -12.57 11.77 19.00
N GLU A 82 -13.47 12.71 19.29
CA GLU A 82 -13.28 14.12 18.95
C GLU A 82 -11.97 14.69 19.54
N GLN A 83 -11.70 14.39 20.81
CA GLN A 83 -10.54 14.94 21.53
C GLN A 83 -9.24 14.17 21.29
N ASN A 84 -9.32 12.90 20.89
CA ASN A 84 -8.16 12.00 20.87
C ASN A 84 -7.81 11.44 19.50
N ILE A 85 -8.77 11.39 18.57
CA ILE A 85 -8.60 10.81 17.23
C ILE A 85 -8.57 11.91 16.18
N LEU A 86 -9.55 12.82 16.17
CA LEU A 86 -9.62 13.89 15.16
C LEU A 86 -8.41 14.84 15.21
N VAL A 87 -7.71 14.92 16.34
CA VAL A 87 -6.47 15.69 16.51
C VAL A 87 -5.30 15.18 15.65
N HIS A 88 -5.38 13.95 15.14
CA HIS A 88 -4.37 13.37 14.24
C HIS A 88 -4.55 13.78 12.78
N LEU A 89 -5.72 14.33 12.42
CA LEU A 89 -5.97 14.90 11.10
C LEU A 89 -5.25 16.23 10.97
N LYS A 90 -4.67 16.48 9.79
CA LYS A 90 -4.11 17.78 9.47
C LYS A 90 -5.21 18.68 8.89
N PRO A 91 -5.31 19.95 9.35
CA PRO A 91 -6.16 20.92 8.67
C PRO A 91 -5.75 21.06 7.21
N VAL A 92 -6.72 21.12 6.29
CA VAL A 92 -6.49 21.17 4.84
C VAL A 92 -5.48 22.23 4.43
N GLU A 93 -5.58 23.43 5.00
CA GLU A 93 -4.66 24.57 4.75
C GLU A 93 -3.20 24.32 5.19
N LYS A 94 -2.94 23.24 5.94
CA LYS A 94 -1.62 22.80 6.38
C LYS A 94 -1.23 21.44 5.76
N CYS A 95 -2.10 20.85 4.94
CA CYS A 95 -1.79 19.64 4.21
C CYS A 95 -0.93 19.98 2.99
N TRP A 96 0.00 19.09 2.69
CA TRP A 96 0.64 19.08 1.38
C TRP A 96 -0.40 18.73 0.30
N GLN A 97 -0.17 19.15 -0.93
CA GLN A 97 -0.97 18.78 -2.10
C GLN A 97 -0.10 18.11 -3.15
N PRO A 98 -0.65 17.23 -4.01
CA PRO A 98 0.13 16.57 -5.05
C PRO A 98 0.97 17.54 -5.90
N GLN A 99 0.44 18.73 -6.17
CA GLN A 99 1.12 19.75 -6.97
C GLN A 99 2.43 20.26 -6.34
N ASP A 100 2.60 20.14 -5.03
CA ASP A 100 3.84 20.55 -4.32
C ASP A 100 5.06 19.70 -4.75
N PHE A 101 4.81 18.50 -5.30
CA PHE A 101 5.84 17.52 -5.66
C PHE A 101 5.91 17.21 -7.15
N LEU A 102 5.03 17.79 -7.96
CA LEU A 102 4.92 17.56 -9.40
C LEU A 102 5.43 18.78 -10.18
N PRO A 103 5.86 18.60 -11.44
CA PRO A 103 6.09 19.71 -12.35
C PRO A 103 4.88 20.66 -12.40
N ASP A 104 5.13 21.96 -12.35
CA ASP A 104 4.08 22.99 -12.35
C ASP A 104 3.62 23.29 -13.79
N PRO A 105 2.39 22.89 -14.19
CA PRO A 105 1.91 23.09 -15.56
C PRO A 105 1.67 24.56 -15.91
N ALA A 106 1.57 25.47 -14.93
CA ALA A 106 1.43 26.91 -15.18
C ALA A 106 2.79 27.63 -15.31
N SER A 107 3.90 26.94 -15.03
CA SER A 107 5.24 27.50 -15.11
C SER A 107 5.76 27.47 -16.55
N GLU A 108 6.48 28.54 -16.97
CA GLU A 108 7.25 28.53 -18.23
C GLU A 108 8.30 27.41 -18.26
N GLY A 109 8.73 26.92 -17.09
CA GLY A 109 9.68 25.83 -16.94
C GLY A 109 9.08 24.42 -16.93
N PHE A 110 7.78 24.26 -17.15
CA PHE A 110 7.08 22.96 -17.06
C PHE A 110 7.77 21.84 -17.86
N GLU A 111 8.07 22.10 -19.13
CA GLU A 111 8.66 21.11 -20.03
C GLU A 111 10.04 20.65 -19.56
N GLU A 112 10.87 21.55 -19.04
CA GLU A 112 12.18 21.18 -18.50
C GLU A 112 12.03 20.39 -17.20
N GLN A 113 11.09 20.75 -16.33
CA GLN A 113 10.81 20.00 -15.09
C GLN A 113 10.33 18.57 -15.39
N VAL A 114 9.48 18.38 -16.41
CA VAL A 114 9.04 17.07 -16.88
C VAL A 114 10.23 16.30 -17.47
N LYS A 115 11.07 16.94 -18.28
CA LYS A 115 12.27 16.32 -18.84
C LYS A 115 13.23 15.86 -17.74
N GLU A 116 13.50 16.69 -16.74
CA GLU A 116 14.34 16.32 -15.59
C GLU A 116 13.75 15.14 -14.81
N LEU A 117 12.43 15.09 -14.60
CA LEU A 117 11.76 13.96 -13.97
C LEU A 117 12.03 12.67 -14.76
N ARG A 118 11.88 12.72 -16.08
CA ARG A 118 12.10 11.57 -16.96
C ARG A 118 13.55 11.16 -17.07
N GLU A 119 14.50 12.07 -16.94
CA GLU A 119 15.92 11.72 -16.88
C GLU A 119 16.24 10.98 -15.58
N ARG A 120 15.74 11.44 -14.43
CA ARG A 120 15.95 10.74 -13.14
C ARG A 120 15.33 9.33 -13.14
N THR A 121 14.15 9.17 -13.73
CA THR A 121 13.46 7.87 -13.74
C THR A 121 14.14 6.81 -14.60
N LYS A 122 15.08 7.16 -15.49
CA LYS A 122 15.86 6.18 -16.28
C LYS A 122 16.85 5.39 -15.43
N GLU A 123 17.31 5.95 -14.32
CA GLU A 123 18.27 5.31 -13.40
C GLU A 123 17.59 4.37 -12.39
N ILE A 124 16.25 4.38 -12.35
CA ILE A 124 15.44 3.54 -11.47
C ILE A 124 15.11 2.22 -12.19
N PRO A 125 15.40 1.05 -11.59
CA PRO A 125 15.19 -0.24 -12.23
C PRO A 125 13.70 -0.59 -12.35
N ASP A 126 13.35 -1.44 -13.32
CA ASP A 126 11.97 -1.86 -13.57
C ASP A 126 11.36 -2.60 -12.36
N ASP A 127 12.18 -3.34 -11.60
CA ASP A 127 11.75 -4.03 -10.37
C ASP A 127 11.15 -3.04 -9.35
N TYR A 128 11.73 -1.85 -9.25
CA TYR A 128 11.22 -0.79 -8.38
C TYR A 128 9.86 -0.29 -8.90
N PHE A 129 9.72 -0.08 -10.21
CA PHE A 129 8.46 0.38 -10.80
C PHE A 129 7.34 -0.63 -10.64
N VAL A 130 7.62 -1.93 -10.67
CA VAL A 130 6.60 -2.96 -10.40
C VAL A 130 6.01 -2.78 -8.99
N VAL A 131 6.85 -2.54 -7.99
CA VAL A 131 6.39 -2.31 -6.61
C VAL A 131 5.67 -0.98 -6.47
N LEU A 132 6.23 0.12 -6.99
CA LEU A 132 5.61 1.44 -6.91
C LEU A 132 4.25 1.48 -7.63
N VAL A 133 4.10 0.74 -8.73
CA VAL A 133 2.81 0.56 -9.42
C VAL A 133 1.83 -0.22 -8.55
N GLY A 134 2.28 -1.26 -7.85
CA GLY A 134 1.45 -2.01 -6.90
C GLY A 134 0.95 -1.12 -5.75
N ASP A 135 1.84 -0.32 -5.15
CA ASP A 135 1.49 0.65 -4.12
C ASP A 135 0.44 1.64 -4.67
N MET A 136 0.70 2.27 -5.83
CA MET A 136 -0.22 3.22 -6.45
C MET A 136 -1.60 2.63 -6.79
N ILE A 137 -1.65 1.40 -7.33
CA ILE A 137 -2.93 0.73 -7.64
C ILE A 137 -3.75 0.50 -6.36
N THR A 138 -3.06 0.24 -5.24
CA THR A 138 -3.69 0.09 -3.93
C THR A 138 -4.28 1.42 -3.48
N GLU A 139 -3.51 2.52 -3.55
CA GLU A 139 -4.03 3.86 -3.22
C GLU A 139 -5.27 4.26 -4.05
N GLU A 140 -5.26 3.94 -5.34
CA GLU A 140 -6.37 4.28 -6.25
C GLU A 140 -7.65 3.48 -5.98
N ALA A 141 -7.59 2.39 -5.22
CA ALA A 141 -8.77 1.62 -4.82
C ALA A 141 -9.51 2.21 -3.60
N LEU A 142 -9.17 3.43 -3.20
CA LEU A 142 -9.73 4.19 -2.08
C LEU A 142 -11.26 4.11 -1.89
N PRO A 143 -12.13 4.13 -2.93
CA PRO A 143 -13.57 3.97 -2.74
C PRO A 143 -13.94 2.68 -1.99
N THR A 144 -13.17 1.62 -2.17
CA THR A 144 -13.33 0.34 -1.47
C THR A 144 -13.05 0.50 0.02
N TYR A 145 -12.03 1.27 0.40
CA TYR A 145 -11.58 1.43 1.78
C TYR A 145 -12.53 2.33 2.58
N GLN A 146 -12.98 3.44 1.97
CA GLN A 146 -14.05 4.26 2.57
C GLN A 146 -15.34 3.45 2.74
N THR A 147 -15.69 2.62 1.75
CA THR A 147 -16.85 1.71 1.85
C THR A 147 -16.69 0.76 3.01
N MET A 148 -15.51 0.12 3.16
CA MET A 148 -15.20 -0.77 4.27
C MET A 148 -15.42 -0.09 5.63
N LEU A 149 -14.87 1.12 5.84
CA LEU A 149 -15.09 1.87 7.09
C LEU A 149 -16.58 2.17 7.32
N ASN A 150 -17.32 2.50 6.25
CA ASN A 150 -18.77 2.72 6.31
C ASN A 150 -19.61 1.43 6.40
N THR A 151 -18.99 0.25 6.42
CA THR A 151 -19.69 -1.00 6.79
C THR A 151 -19.65 -1.28 8.28
N LEU A 152 -18.78 -0.61 9.05
CA LEU A 152 -18.54 -0.91 10.46
C LEU A 152 -19.67 -0.37 11.36
N ASP A 153 -20.23 -1.26 12.17
CA ASP A 153 -21.36 -0.99 13.05
C ASP A 153 -21.00 0.03 14.14
N GLY A 154 -21.84 1.05 14.33
CA GLY A 154 -21.63 2.09 15.35
C GLY A 154 -20.66 3.21 14.98
N VAL A 155 -19.92 3.09 13.87
CA VAL A 155 -18.97 4.13 13.42
C VAL A 155 -19.19 4.61 11.98
N ARG A 156 -20.00 3.90 11.18
CA ARG A 156 -20.31 4.28 9.79
C ARG A 156 -21.01 5.64 9.66
N ASP A 157 -20.82 6.27 8.51
CA ASP A 157 -21.55 7.48 8.13
C ASP A 157 -22.95 7.15 7.58
N GLU A 158 -23.99 7.44 8.38
CA GLU A 158 -25.39 7.14 8.02
C GLU A 158 -25.96 8.02 6.91
N THR A 159 -25.36 9.19 6.64
CA THR A 159 -25.95 10.18 5.70
C THR A 159 -25.00 10.62 4.60
N GLY A 160 -23.73 10.21 4.66
CA GLY A 160 -22.65 10.76 3.85
C GLY A 160 -22.18 12.14 4.33
N ALA A 161 -22.79 12.68 5.39
CA ALA A 161 -22.45 13.96 6.01
C ALA A 161 -22.75 13.95 7.52
N SER A 162 -22.76 12.78 8.17
CA SER A 162 -23.01 12.68 9.60
C SER A 162 -21.99 13.49 10.38
N LEU A 163 -22.43 14.15 11.46
CA LEU A 163 -21.58 14.98 12.31
C LEU A 163 -20.91 14.19 13.44
N THR A 164 -21.09 12.86 13.49
CA THR A 164 -20.39 12.03 14.46
C THR A 164 -18.87 12.12 14.21
N PRO A 165 -18.04 12.16 15.26
CA PRO A 165 -16.59 12.17 15.11
C PRO A 165 -16.06 11.00 14.27
N TRP A 166 -16.70 9.83 14.35
CA TRP A 166 -16.39 8.68 13.51
C TRP A 166 -16.60 8.93 12.02
N ALA A 167 -17.74 9.52 11.64
CA ALA A 167 -18.01 9.86 10.25
C ALA A 167 -17.11 10.99 9.75
N ILE A 168 -16.82 11.99 10.60
CA ILE A 168 -15.86 13.06 10.30
C ILE A 168 -14.47 12.47 10.04
N TRP A 169 -13.99 11.55 10.89
CA TRP A 169 -12.74 10.82 10.69
C TRP A 169 -12.74 10.12 9.34
N THR A 170 -13.74 9.27 9.06
CA THR A 170 -13.80 8.51 7.79
C THR A 170 -13.71 9.42 6.58
N ARG A 171 -14.46 10.53 6.54
CA ARG A 171 -14.42 11.47 5.42
C ARG A 171 -13.08 12.21 5.31
N ALA A 172 -12.53 12.66 6.43
CA ALA A 172 -11.28 13.43 6.45
C ALA A 172 -10.05 12.56 6.16
N TRP A 173 -10.00 11.35 6.71
CA TRP A 173 -9.01 10.32 6.36
C TRP A 173 -9.07 10.03 4.86
N THR A 174 -10.26 9.76 4.31
CA THR A 174 -10.42 9.54 2.85
C THR A 174 -9.91 10.73 2.03
N ALA A 175 -10.13 11.96 2.50
CA ALA A 175 -9.63 13.15 1.82
C ALA A 175 -8.09 13.28 1.90
N GLU A 176 -7.47 12.86 3.01
CA GLU A 176 -6.02 12.77 3.12
C GLU A 176 -5.46 11.70 2.15
N GLU A 177 -6.04 10.49 2.13
CA GLU A 177 -5.66 9.34 1.30
C GLU A 177 -5.76 9.62 -0.20
N ASN A 178 -6.81 10.33 -0.64
CA ASN A 178 -7.01 10.61 -2.06
C ASN A 178 -5.78 11.25 -2.73
N ARG A 179 -5.03 12.07 -1.97
CA ARG A 179 -3.83 12.74 -2.47
C ARG A 179 -2.69 11.77 -2.78
N HIS A 180 -2.66 10.59 -2.15
CA HIS A 180 -1.60 9.60 -2.34
C HIS A 180 -1.67 8.99 -3.73
N GLY A 181 -2.84 8.45 -4.08
CA GLY A 181 -3.14 7.94 -5.43
C GLY A 181 -2.94 9.02 -6.49
N ASP A 182 -3.48 10.23 -6.25
CA ASP A 182 -3.35 11.36 -7.15
C ASP A 182 -1.90 11.73 -7.48
N LEU A 183 -1.01 11.70 -6.47
CA LEU A 183 0.40 12.05 -6.61
C LEU A 183 1.17 10.94 -7.33
N LEU A 184 0.99 9.69 -6.90
CA LEU A 184 1.67 8.54 -7.49
C LEU A 184 1.24 8.31 -8.94
N ASN A 185 -0.05 8.46 -9.25
CA ASN A 185 -0.58 8.36 -10.60
C ASN A 185 0.11 9.33 -11.55
N LYS A 186 0.09 10.63 -11.21
CA LYS A 186 0.69 11.68 -12.04
C LYS A 186 2.19 11.51 -12.16
N TYR A 187 2.88 11.08 -11.08
CA TYR A 187 4.31 10.78 -11.14
C TYR A 187 4.59 9.62 -12.12
N LEU A 188 3.87 8.50 -12.02
CA LEU A 188 4.03 7.35 -12.90
C LEU A 188 3.69 7.68 -14.36
N TYR A 189 2.62 8.44 -14.59
CA TYR A 189 2.25 8.95 -15.90
C TYR A 189 3.38 9.79 -16.53
N LEU A 190 3.91 10.77 -15.79
CA LEU A 190 4.97 11.65 -16.27
C LEU A 190 6.31 10.92 -16.45
N SER A 191 6.57 9.85 -15.68
CA SER A 191 7.81 9.07 -15.75
C SER A 191 8.05 8.48 -17.14
N GLY A 192 6.98 8.09 -17.85
CA GLY A 192 7.05 7.35 -19.11
C GLY A 192 7.71 5.97 -19.00
N ARG A 193 7.79 5.39 -17.79
CA ARG A 193 8.41 4.09 -17.51
C ARG A 193 7.44 2.91 -17.50
N VAL A 194 6.14 3.18 -17.44
CA VAL A 194 5.10 2.17 -17.21
C VAL A 194 3.97 2.27 -18.23
N ASP A 195 3.21 1.18 -18.40
CA ASP A 195 2.02 1.14 -19.27
C ASP A 195 0.77 1.57 -18.48
N MET A 196 0.46 2.87 -18.54
CA MET A 196 -0.69 3.44 -17.82
C MET A 196 -2.02 2.78 -18.21
N LYS A 197 -2.20 2.35 -19.47
CA LYS A 197 -3.43 1.68 -19.91
C LYS A 197 -3.66 0.36 -19.17
N GLN A 198 -2.59 -0.39 -18.93
CA GLN A 198 -2.67 -1.64 -18.18
C GLN A 198 -2.86 -1.40 -16.68
N ILE A 199 -2.27 -0.34 -16.13
CA ILE A 199 -2.49 0.10 -14.75
C ILE A 199 -3.96 0.50 -14.54
N GLU A 200 -4.50 1.38 -15.37
CA GLU A 200 -5.89 1.86 -15.31
C GLU A 200 -6.90 0.71 -15.40
N LYS A 201 -6.67 -0.26 -16.29
CA LYS A 201 -7.48 -1.48 -16.35
C LYS A 201 -7.41 -2.29 -15.07
N THR A 202 -6.24 -2.35 -14.45
CA THR A 202 -6.03 -3.09 -13.19
C THR A 202 -6.75 -2.41 -12.04
N ILE A 203 -6.68 -1.08 -11.93
CA ILE A 203 -7.47 -0.28 -10.99
C ILE A 203 -8.97 -0.54 -11.19
N GLN A 204 -9.45 -0.50 -12.44
CA GLN A 204 -10.85 -0.76 -12.76
C GLN A 204 -11.28 -2.18 -12.35
N TYR A 205 -10.42 -3.19 -12.57
CA TYR A 205 -10.68 -4.54 -12.10
C TYR A 205 -10.71 -4.62 -10.57
N LEU A 206 -9.76 -3.99 -9.89
CA LEU A 206 -9.64 -4.03 -8.42
C LEU A 206 -10.87 -3.39 -7.76
N ILE A 207 -11.24 -2.17 -8.16
CA ILE A 207 -12.43 -1.49 -7.64
C ILE A 207 -13.71 -2.30 -7.94
N GLY A 208 -13.83 -2.85 -9.16
CA GLY A 208 -14.96 -3.70 -9.53
C GLY A 208 -15.01 -5.04 -8.79
N SER A 209 -13.86 -5.51 -8.28
CA SER A 209 -13.77 -6.71 -7.44
C SER A 209 -14.11 -6.41 -5.99
N GLY A 210 -13.78 -5.22 -5.52
CA GLY A 210 -13.79 -4.87 -4.11
C GLY A 210 -12.79 -5.71 -3.31
N MET A 211 -12.99 -5.70 -1.99
CA MET A 211 -12.21 -6.48 -1.04
C MET A 211 -13.14 -7.01 0.04
N ASP A 212 -12.91 -8.25 0.48
CA ASP A 212 -13.49 -8.79 1.71
C ASP A 212 -12.39 -8.86 2.78
N PRO A 213 -12.31 -7.86 3.69
CA PRO A 213 -11.31 -7.86 4.75
C PRO A 213 -11.67 -8.82 5.89
N GLN A 214 -12.82 -9.51 5.83
CA GLN A 214 -13.33 -10.38 6.88
C GLN A 214 -13.46 -9.67 8.23
N THR A 215 -13.79 -8.38 8.20
CA THR A 215 -14.03 -7.57 9.42
C THR A 215 -15.47 -7.64 9.91
N GLU A 216 -16.35 -8.32 9.17
CA GLU A 216 -17.69 -8.73 9.62
C GLU A 216 -18.57 -7.58 10.16
N ASN A 217 -18.41 -6.37 9.63
CA ASN A 217 -19.04 -5.13 10.12
C ASN A 217 -18.65 -4.76 11.57
N ASN A 218 -17.68 -5.43 12.16
CA ASN A 218 -17.30 -5.28 13.55
C ASN A 218 -16.13 -4.28 13.68
N PRO A 219 -16.29 -3.12 14.37
CA PRO A 219 -15.22 -2.14 14.46
C PRO A 219 -14.01 -2.62 15.27
N TYR A 220 -14.13 -3.63 16.13
CA TYR A 220 -12.96 -4.23 16.78
C TYR A 220 -12.04 -4.86 15.72
N LEU A 221 -12.60 -5.70 14.85
CA LEU A 221 -11.89 -6.31 13.73
C LEU A 221 -11.41 -5.23 12.74
N GLY A 222 -12.29 -4.28 12.41
CA GLY A 222 -12.02 -3.17 11.50
C GLY A 222 -10.83 -2.32 11.93
N PHE A 223 -10.79 -1.87 13.19
CA PHE A 223 -9.70 -1.00 13.67
C PHE A 223 -8.38 -1.74 13.92
N ILE A 224 -8.43 -3.04 14.22
CA ILE A 224 -7.23 -3.88 14.25
C ILE A 224 -6.66 -4.05 12.84
N TYR A 225 -7.54 -4.35 11.86
CA TYR A 225 -7.18 -4.43 10.46
C TYR A 225 -6.54 -3.12 9.96
N THR A 226 -7.18 -1.96 10.19
CA THR A 226 -6.62 -0.68 9.73
C THR A 226 -5.32 -0.33 10.44
N SER A 227 -5.21 -0.57 11.75
CA SER A 227 -3.95 -0.37 12.48
C SER A 227 -2.78 -1.16 11.86
N PHE A 228 -3.05 -2.39 11.40
CA PHE A 228 -2.05 -3.20 10.73
C PHE A 228 -1.73 -2.68 9.33
N GLN A 229 -2.74 -2.37 8.51
CA GLN A 229 -2.55 -1.94 7.13
C GLN A 229 -1.79 -0.61 7.04
N GLU A 230 -2.15 0.36 7.87
CA GLU A 230 -1.49 1.68 7.94
C GLU A 230 -0.01 1.56 8.30
N ARG A 231 0.33 0.60 9.16
CA ARG A 231 1.73 0.28 9.45
C ARG A 231 2.42 -0.38 8.25
N ALA A 232 1.71 -1.25 7.53
CA ALA A 232 2.25 -1.93 6.36
C ALA A 232 2.55 -0.93 5.22
N THR A 233 1.63 0.00 4.93
CA THR A 233 1.81 1.07 3.94
C THR A 233 2.90 2.05 4.38
N PHE A 234 2.95 2.44 5.66
CA PHE A 234 4.05 3.23 6.22
C PHE A 234 5.43 2.60 5.93
N ILE A 235 5.56 1.29 6.15
CA ILE A 235 6.80 0.56 5.90
C ILE A 235 7.08 0.45 4.39
N SER A 236 6.06 0.17 3.56
CA SER A 236 6.22 0.08 2.10
C SER A 236 6.72 1.40 1.53
N HIS A 237 5.99 2.50 1.78
CA HIS A 237 6.33 3.85 1.33
C HIS A 237 7.66 4.34 1.88
N GLY A 238 7.98 4.03 3.15
CA GLY A 238 9.28 4.33 3.73
C GLY A 238 10.45 3.60 3.05
N ASN A 239 10.24 2.34 2.66
CA ASN A 239 11.25 1.57 1.93
C ASN A 239 11.42 2.04 0.49
N THR A 240 10.32 2.31 -0.23
CA THR A 240 10.39 2.85 -1.59
C THR A 240 11.03 4.24 -1.60
N ALA A 241 10.75 5.08 -0.59
CA ALA A 241 11.44 6.36 -0.41
C ALA A 241 12.96 6.21 -0.28
N ARG A 242 13.42 5.25 0.52
CA ARG A 242 14.86 4.97 0.69
C ARG A 242 15.49 4.47 -0.61
N LEU A 243 14.83 3.53 -1.29
CA LEU A 243 15.32 2.98 -2.56
C LEU A 243 15.35 4.04 -3.68
N ALA A 244 14.34 4.91 -3.78
CA ALA A 244 14.36 6.03 -4.72
C ALA A 244 15.58 6.93 -4.52
N LYS A 245 15.91 7.22 -3.25
CA LYS A 245 17.12 7.97 -2.89
C LYS A 245 18.40 7.23 -3.26
N GLU A 246 18.47 5.92 -3.05
CA GLU A 246 19.61 5.08 -3.44
C GLU A 246 19.83 5.08 -4.97
N HIS A 247 18.74 5.16 -5.75
CA HIS A 247 18.77 5.32 -7.20
C HIS A 247 18.93 6.78 -7.68
N GLY A 248 19.13 7.73 -6.77
CA GLY A 248 19.42 9.13 -7.11
C GLY A 248 18.20 10.03 -7.37
N ASP A 249 16.97 9.55 -7.25
CA ASP A 249 15.77 10.39 -7.36
C ASP A 249 15.30 10.88 -5.99
N LEU A 250 15.89 12.01 -5.56
CA LEU A 250 15.52 12.67 -4.31
C LEU A 250 14.09 13.21 -4.30
N LYS A 251 13.51 13.55 -5.47
CA LYS A 251 12.12 14.05 -5.54
C LYS A 251 11.15 12.90 -5.33
N LEU A 252 11.39 11.74 -5.95
CA LEU A 252 10.59 10.55 -5.68
C LEU A 252 10.72 10.09 -4.22
N ALA A 253 11.93 10.18 -3.65
CA ALA A 253 12.12 9.89 -2.23
C ALA A 253 11.26 10.81 -1.32
N GLN A 254 11.10 12.09 -1.68
CA GLN A 254 10.21 13.01 -0.99
C GLN A 254 8.73 12.64 -1.18
N VAL A 255 8.33 12.24 -2.38
CA VAL A 255 6.97 11.77 -2.69
C VAL A 255 6.59 10.57 -1.83
N CYS A 256 7.38 9.51 -1.83
CA CYS A 256 7.10 8.33 -1.01
C CYS A 256 7.21 8.65 0.50
N GLY A 257 8.17 9.50 0.88
CA GLY A 257 8.37 9.88 2.28
C GLY A 257 7.25 10.73 2.87
N ILE A 258 6.62 11.61 2.07
CA ILE A 258 5.50 12.44 2.55
C ILE A 258 4.22 11.62 2.71
N ILE A 259 3.99 10.65 1.82
CA ILE A 259 2.90 9.67 1.95
C ILE A 259 3.12 8.84 3.21
N ALA A 260 4.31 8.25 3.40
CA ALA A 260 4.65 7.52 4.63
C ALA A 260 4.41 8.34 5.92
N ALA A 261 4.61 9.66 5.89
CA ALA A 261 4.34 10.52 7.04
C ALA A 261 2.84 10.68 7.34
N ASP A 262 1.96 10.54 6.35
CA ASP A 262 0.50 10.46 6.51
C ASP A 262 0.12 9.11 7.12
N GLU A 263 0.55 7.99 6.51
CA GLU A 263 0.34 6.63 7.05
C GLU A 263 0.70 6.54 8.53
N LYS A 264 1.83 7.15 8.94
CA LYS A 264 2.28 7.10 10.34
C LYS A 264 1.30 7.77 11.30
N ARG A 265 0.64 8.85 10.88
CA ARG A 265 -0.38 9.53 11.70
C ARG A 265 -1.65 8.72 11.76
N HIS A 266 -2.05 8.11 10.65
CA HIS A 266 -3.22 7.24 10.60
C HIS A 266 -3.01 5.97 11.44
N GLU A 267 -1.85 5.31 11.33
CA GLU A 267 -1.43 4.21 12.23
C GLU A 267 -1.58 4.64 13.70
N THR A 268 -1.07 5.83 14.05
CA THR A 268 -1.13 6.34 15.42
C THR A 268 -2.58 6.54 15.89
N ALA A 269 -3.45 7.06 15.03
CA ALA A 269 -4.86 7.26 15.35
C ALA A 269 -5.59 5.93 15.54
N TYR A 270 -5.46 4.97 14.61
CA TYR A 270 -6.13 3.68 14.70
C TYR A 270 -5.62 2.84 15.87
N THR A 271 -4.30 2.81 16.10
CA THR A 271 -3.73 2.08 17.25
C THR A 271 -4.21 2.66 18.58
N LYS A 272 -4.45 3.98 18.65
CA LYS A 272 -5.04 4.63 19.83
C LYS A 272 -6.51 4.26 20.05
N ILE A 273 -7.27 4.00 18.99
CA ILE A 273 -8.62 3.43 19.10
C ILE A 273 -8.54 2.04 19.72
N VAL A 274 -7.67 1.17 19.19
CA VAL A 274 -7.51 -0.20 19.70
C VAL A 274 -6.99 -0.20 21.14
N GLU A 275 -6.07 0.70 21.49
CA GLU A 275 -5.63 0.92 22.88
C GLU A 275 -6.82 1.26 23.79
N LYS A 276 -7.69 2.17 23.36
CA LYS A 276 -8.89 2.53 24.12
C LYS A 276 -9.88 1.36 24.26
N LEU A 277 -10.01 0.55 23.21
CA LEU A 277 -10.82 -0.68 23.27
C LEU A 277 -10.24 -1.69 24.28
N PHE A 278 -8.92 -1.82 24.36
CA PHE A 278 -8.28 -2.65 25.40
C PHE A 278 -8.53 -2.14 26.82
N GLU A 279 -8.66 -0.83 27.03
CA GLU A 279 -8.99 -0.27 28.35
C GLU A 279 -10.42 -0.60 28.80
N ILE A 280 -11.38 -0.61 27.87
CA ILE A 280 -12.82 -0.67 28.19
C ILE A 280 -13.44 -2.06 28.00
N ASP A 281 -12.91 -2.85 27.07
CA ASP A 281 -13.36 -4.21 26.74
C ASP A 281 -12.14 -5.09 26.36
N PRO A 282 -11.24 -5.36 27.32
CA PRO A 282 -10.00 -6.11 27.07
C PRO A 282 -10.27 -7.51 26.50
N ASP A 283 -11.29 -8.21 27.00
CA ASP A 283 -11.63 -9.56 26.56
C ASP A 283 -12.17 -9.56 25.13
N GLY A 284 -13.09 -8.64 24.79
CA GLY A 284 -13.57 -8.51 23.42
C GLY A 284 -12.46 -8.13 22.45
N THR A 285 -11.58 -7.20 22.86
CA THR A 285 -10.49 -6.71 22.02
C THR A 285 -9.42 -7.77 21.76
N VAL A 286 -9.03 -8.56 22.77
CA VAL A 286 -8.03 -9.62 22.57
C VAL A 286 -8.57 -10.76 21.70
N LEU A 287 -9.86 -11.09 21.81
CA LEU A 287 -10.49 -12.09 20.95
C LEU A 287 -10.55 -11.61 19.49
N ALA A 288 -10.92 -10.34 19.27
CA ALA A 288 -10.89 -9.74 17.94
C ALA A 288 -9.47 -9.70 17.35
N LEU A 289 -8.45 -9.41 18.16
CA LEU A 289 -7.06 -9.44 17.72
C LEU A 289 -6.63 -10.85 17.31
N ALA A 290 -7.00 -11.86 18.08
CA ALA A 290 -6.70 -13.25 17.77
C ALA A 290 -7.44 -13.74 16.51
N ASP A 291 -8.66 -13.26 16.26
CA ASP A 291 -9.47 -13.62 15.09
C ASP A 291 -8.90 -13.04 13.78
N MET A 292 -8.27 -11.87 13.84
CA MET A 292 -7.63 -11.22 12.68
C MET A 292 -6.23 -11.77 12.33
N MET A 293 -5.67 -12.70 13.12
CA MET A 293 -4.31 -13.26 12.98
C MET A 293 -4.31 -14.62 12.29
#